data_AF-A0A136JPF6-F1
#
_entry.id   AF-A0A136JPF6-F1
#
_cell.length_a   1.000
_cell.length_b   1.000
_cell.length_c   1.000
_cell.angle_alpha   90.00
_cell.angle_beta   90.00
_cell.angle_gamma   90.00
#
_symmetry.space_group_name_H-M   'P 1'
#
loop_
_entity.id
_entity.type
_entity.pdbx_description
1 polymer ?
#
loop_
_entity_poly.entity_id
_entity_poly.type
_entity_poly.pdbx_seq_one_letter_code
_entity_poly.pdbx_strand_id
1 'polypeptide(L)'
;MKRFSEQLHKKSESLYLKVDEKRALEERLVSYMEYHPLASDRKVKTIVEQSWADPVVRVINLNNLKLWQWTGATMAILLLVVPYVAEKAVPGDMLYAVKVNFNEEVRSTLALSPYDKVVWETERLNRRIAEARLLASEGKMTEELGNSVAEAVLVHSENAKKEIEHLKQTDEDGAVLASIQLDTTIDVQSTALMSEVQSSSTESVMAVRLVDVLAKTQESDQELESVLPSRERLVGQVESETTRAYELLDSIKSYATLEEQLDIKTSS
;
A
#
# COMPACT_ATOMS: atom_id res chain seq x y z
N MET A 1 0.61 59.36 -24.96
CA MET A 1 1.70 60.33 -25.19
C MET A 1 2.95 59.84 -24.46
N LYS A 2 4.11 59.75 -25.12
CA LYS A 2 5.35 59.25 -24.47
C LYS A 2 5.78 60.19 -23.35
N ARG A 3 6.26 59.65 -22.22
CA ARG A 3 6.60 60.42 -21.01
C ARG A 3 7.67 61.48 -21.35
N PHE A 4 7.44 62.71 -20.92
CA PHE A 4 8.32 63.85 -21.21
C PHE A 4 9.78 63.59 -20.78
N SER A 5 9.97 62.91 -19.65
CA SER A 5 11.28 62.55 -19.11
C SER A 5 12.11 61.67 -20.05
N GLU A 6 11.47 60.69 -20.69
CA GLU A 6 12.15 59.77 -21.62
C GLU A 6 12.59 60.48 -22.91
N GLN A 7 11.76 61.43 -23.38
CA GLN A 7 12.10 62.24 -24.55
C GLN A 7 13.23 63.23 -24.25
N LEU A 8 13.23 63.83 -23.06
CA LEU A 8 14.28 64.75 -22.63
C LEU A 8 15.62 64.03 -22.47
N HIS A 9 15.63 62.86 -21.83
CA HIS A 9 16.86 62.08 -21.66
C HIS A 9 17.47 61.69 -23.01
N LYS A 10 16.67 61.11 -23.92
CA LYS A 10 17.14 60.74 -25.26
C LYS A 10 17.68 61.93 -26.07
N LYS A 11 17.10 63.11 -25.91
CA LYS A 11 17.57 64.32 -26.60
C LYS A 11 18.82 64.91 -25.96
N SER A 12 18.96 64.83 -24.64
CA SER A 12 20.14 65.31 -23.91
C SER A 12 21.42 64.55 -24.29
N GLU A 13 21.33 63.25 -24.59
CA GLU A 13 22.48 62.45 -25.03
C GLU A 13 23.03 62.89 -26.40
N SER A 14 22.20 63.51 -27.23
CA SER A 14 22.57 63.94 -28.58
C SER A 14 23.04 65.40 -28.69
N LEU A 15 22.95 66.18 -27.60
CA LEU A 15 23.21 67.63 -27.60
C LEU A 15 24.35 67.97 -26.63
N TYR A 16 25.49 68.37 -27.20
CA TYR A 16 26.61 68.91 -26.43
C TYR A 16 26.42 70.41 -26.25
N LEU A 17 26.19 70.87 -25.01
CA LEU A 17 26.10 72.28 -24.66
C LEU A 17 27.48 72.83 -24.31
N LYS A 18 27.85 73.99 -24.85
CA LYS A 18 29.06 74.69 -24.38
C LYS A 18 28.83 75.23 -22.96
N VAL A 19 29.92 75.47 -22.23
CA VAL A 19 29.87 75.89 -20.81
C VAL A 19 29.05 77.18 -20.62
N ASP A 20 29.14 78.13 -21.55
CA ASP A 20 28.37 79.37 -21.50
C ASP A 20 26.86 79.16 -21.74
N GLU A 21 26.49 78.27 -22.67
CA GLU A 21 25.10 77.94 -22.96
C GLU A 21 24.45 77.19 -21.79
N LYS A 22 25.21 76.30 -21.16
CA LYS A 22 24.77 75.58 -19.96
C LYS A 22 24.49 76.57 -18.83
N ARG A 23 25.38 77.55 -18.61
CA ARG A 23 25.21 78.57 -17.57
C ARG A 23 23.98 79.44 -17.82
N ALA A 24 23.76 79.86 -19.06
CA ALA A 24 22.56 80.61 -19.44
C ALA A 24 21.27 79.78 -19.26
N LEU A 25 21.33 78.48 -19.52
CA LEU A 25 20.20 77.56 -19.33
C LEU A 25 19.88 77.34 -17.84
N GLU A 26 20.91 77.20 -17.00
CA GLU A 26 20.76 77.09 -15.55
C GLU A 26 20.12 78.35 -14.96
N GLU A 27 20.57 79.53 -15.35
CA GLU A 27 20.00 80.80 -14.90
C GLU A 27 18.50 80.92 -15.27
N ARG A 28 18.15 80.50 -16.49
CA ARG A 28 16.76 80.50 -16.94
C ARG A 28 15.90 79.48 -16.21
N LEU A 29 16.44 78.30 -15.88
CA LEU A 29 15.75 77.28 -15.09
C LEU A 29 15.51 77.75 -13.67
N VAL A 30 16.51 78.37 -13.03
CA VAL A 30 16.39 78.92 -11.68
C VAL A 30 15.33 80.01 -11.66
N SER A 31 15.37 80.96 -12.59
CA SER A 31 14.33 81.99 -12.73
C SER A 31 12.94 81.36 -12.92
N TYR A 32 12.81 80.33 -13.76
CA TYR A 32 11.53 79.64 -13.94
C TYR A 32 11.05 78.93 -12.66
N MET A 33 11.94 78.30 -11.90
CA MET A 33 11.62 77.63 -10.64
C MET A 33 11.23 78.63 -9.53
N GLU A 34 11.83 79.81 -9.51
CA GLU A 34 11.46 80.90 -8.60
C GLU A 34 10.07 81.46 -8.92
N TYR A 35 9.74 81.63 -10.20
CA TYR A 35 8.42 82.11 -10.63
C TYR A 35 7.32 81.04 -10.54
N HIS A 36 7.69 79.75 -10.54
CA HIS A 36 6.76 78.63 -10.42
C HIS A 36 7.17 77.67 -9.29
N PRO A 37 7.13 78.11 -8.01
CA PRO A 37 7.46 77.24 -6.90
C PRO A 37 6.45 76.09 -6.84
N LEU A 38 6.96 74.85 -6.74
CA LEU A 38 6.12 73.68 -6.54
C LEU A 38 5.39 73.84 -5.21
N ALA A 39 4.06 73.81 -5.22
CA ALA A 39 3.24 73.95 -4.02
C ALA A 39 3.71 72.95 -2.95
N SER A 40 4.23 73.47 -1.82
CA SER A 40 4.86 72.70 -0.75
C SER A 40 3.92 71.74 0.01
N ASP A 41 2.64 71.67 -0.36
CA ASP A 41 1.67 70.72 0.21
C ASP A 41 1.23 69.63 -0.78
N ARG A 42 2.08 69.30 -1.76
CA ARG A 42 1.94 68.01 -2.43
C ARG A 42 2.63 66.96 -1.56
N LYS A 43 1.96 66.57 -0.47
CA LYS A 43 2.26 65.31 0.23
C LYS A 43 2.47 64.27 -0.86
N VAL A 44 3.69 63.74 -0.95
CA VAL A 44 4.00 62.60 -1.79
C VAL A 44 3.04 61.51 -1.31
N LYS A 45 1.93 61.34 -2.01
CA LYS A 45 1.18 60.09 -1.94
C LYS A 45 2.18 59.07 -2.45
N THR A 46 2.90 58.43 -1.52
CA THR A 46 3.38 57.07 -1.74
C THR A 46 2.21 56.38 -2.40
N ILE A 47 2.40 55.92 -3.63
CA ILE A 47 1.42 55.10 -4.32
C ILE A 47 1.33 53.83 -3.48
N VAL A 48 0.49 53.86 -2.45
CA VAL A 48 -0.12 52.67 -1.91
C VAL A 48 -1.10 52.29 -2.99
N GLU A 49 -0.71 51.32 -3.81
CA GLU A 49 -1.59 50.61 -4.71
C GLU A 49 -2.70 50.00 -3.85
N GLN A 50 -3.82 50.73 -3.75
CA GLN A 50 -5.02 50.24 -3.14
C GLN A 50 -5.64 49.27 -4.14
N SER A 51 -5.23 47.99 -4.06
CA SER A 51 -5.87 46.89 -4.77
C SER A 51 -7.31 46.75 -4.26
N TRP A 52 -8.28 46.89 -5.17
CA TRP A 52 -9.70 46.60 -4.93
C TRP A 52 -10.03 45.11 -5.11
N ALA A 53 -9.02 44.26 -5.05
CA ALA A 53 -9.17 42.86 -4.73
C ALA A 53 -8.38 42.66 -3.43
N ASP A 54 -9.07 42.40 -2.34
CA ASP A 54 -8.49 41.61 -1.26
C ASP A 54 -8.72 40.14 -1.63
N PRO A 55 -7.85 39.47 -2.41
CA PRO A 55 -7.67 38.08 -2.11
C PRO A 55 -7.05 38.06 -0.71
N VAL A 56 -7.76 37.48 0.25
CA VAL A 56 -7.21 37.10 1.56
C VAL A 56 -6.13 36.05 1.30
N VAL A 57 -5.00 36.45 0.73
CA VAL A 57 -3.83 35.59 0.57
C VAL A 57 -3.09 35.72 1.89
N ARG A 58 -3.57 34.93 2.85
CA ARG A 58 -2.83 34.70 4.09
C ARG A 58 -1.50 34.07 3.68
N VAL A 59 -0.43 34.86 3.70
CA VAL A 59 0.91 34.38 3.38
C VAL A 59 1.34 33.49 4.55
N ILE A 60 1.15 32.17 4.40
CA ILE A 60 1.54 31.20 5.42
C ILE A 60 3.05 31.06 5.32
N ASN A 61 3.77 31.63 6.30
CA ASN A 61 5.20 31.34 6.46
C ASN A 61 5.33 29.94 7.08
N LEU A 62 5.39 28.93 6.21
CA LEU A 62 5.61 27.53 6.61
C LEU A 62 7.07 27.40 7.04
N ASN A 63 7.30 27.19 8.33
CA ASN A 63 8.64 26.86 8.82
C ASN A 63 9.08 25.51 8.21
N ASN A 64 10.12 25.51 7.38
CA ASN A 64 10.62 24.31 6.69
C ASN A 64 10.89 23.14 7.65
N LEU A 65 11.32 23.42 8.88
CA LEU A 65 11.55 22.39 9.90
C LEU A 65 10.24 21.74 10.40
N LYS A 66 9.17 22.53 10.60
CA LYS A 66 7.85 21.99 10.93
C LYS A 66 7.25 21.27 9.74
N LEU A 67 7.42 21.77 8.52
CA LEU A 67 6.98 21.05 7.31
C LEU A 67 7.62 19.66 7.25
N TRP A 68 8.92 19.56 7.53
CA TRP A 68 9.65 18.29 7.51
C TRP A 68 9.22 17.31 8.61
N GLN A 69 8.88 17.81 9.81
CA GLN A 69 8.32 17.01 10.89
C GLN A 69 6.95 16.44 10.52
N TRP A 70 6.09 17.24 9.89
CA TRP A 70 4.75 16.80 9.50
C TRP A 70 4.82 15.81 8.35
N THR A 71 5.68 16.04 7.34
CA THR A 71 5.91 15.06 6.26
C THR A 71 6.49 13.76 6.78
N GLY A 72 7.38 13.82 7.78
CA GLY A 72 7.94 12.65 8.43
C GLY A 72 6.87 11.84 9.17
N ALA A 73 6.00 12.52 9.93
CA ALA A 73 4.89 11.88 10.63
C ALA A 73 3.89 11.24 9.66
N THR A 74 3.51 11.93 8.58
CA THR A 74 2.61 11.36 7.56
C THR A 74 3.24 10.17 6.85
N MET A 75 4.54 10.22 6.55
CA MET A 75 5.27 9.11 5.93
C MET A 75 5.30 7.89 6.87
N ALA A 76 5.56 8.10 8.16
CA ALA A 76 5.56 7.02 9.15
C ALA A 76 4.19 6.35 9.25
N ILE A 77 3.10 7.13 9.20
CA ILE A 77 1.73 6.59 9.19
C ILE A 77 1.49 5.75 7.92
N LEU A 78 1.87 6.26 6.74
CA LEU A 78 1.70 5.54 5.48
C LEU A 78 2.54 4.26 5.42
N LEU A 79 3.72 4.22 6.01
CA LEU A 79 4.61 3.05 5.96
C LEU A 79 4.34 2.00 7.07
N LEU A 80 3.79 2.41 8.21
CA LEU A 80 3.58 1.50 9.35
C LEU A 80 2.10 1.20 9.60
N VAL A 81 1.26 2.23 9.64
CA VAL A 81 -0.15 2.09 10.04
C VAL A 81 -0.98 1.54 8.90
N VAL A 82 -0.82 2.05 7.68
CA VAL A 82 -1.62 1.61 6.53
C VAL A 82 -1.40 0.13 6.20
N PRO A 83 -0.16 -0.40 6.11
CA PRO A 83 0.08 -1.83 5.94
C PRO A 83 -0.53 -2.67 7.06
N TYR A 84 -0.43 -2.22 8.30
CA TYR A 84 -0.96 -2.95 9.46
C TYR A 84 -2.49 -3.07 9.41
N VAL A 85 -3.21 -2.00 9.06
CA VAL A 85 -4.67 -2.02 8.93
C VAL A 85 -5.08 -2.84 7.69
N ALA A 86 -4.34 -2.72 6.60
CA ALA A 86 -4.61 -3.46 5.37
C ALA A 86 -4.56 -4.98 5.58
N GLU A 87 -3.79 -5.48 6.54
CA GLU A 87 -3.66 -6.92 6.81
C GLU A 87 -5.01 -7.59 7.17
N LYS A 88 -5.93 -6.82 7.75
CA LYS A 88 -7.28 -7.28 8.13
C LYS A 88 -8.34 -7.08 7.04
N ALA A 89 -7.99 -6.43 5.94
CA ALA A 89 -8.92 -6.15 4.85
C ALA A 89 -9.32 -7.43 4.12
N VAL A 90 -10.59 -7.53 3.73
CA VAL A 90 -11.13 -8.61 2.89
C VAL A 90 -11.43 -8.11 1.47
N PRO A 91 -11.60 -9.01 0.48
CA PRO A 91 -12.04 -8.63 -0.85
C PRO A 91 -13.28 -7.71 -0.80
N GLY A 92 -13.19 -6.55 -1.45
CA GLY A 92 -14.22 -5.49 -1.41
C GLY A 92 -13.88 -4.29 -0.51
N ASP A 93 -12.91 -4.42 0.40
CA ASP A 93 -12.44 -3.30 1.22
C ASP A 93 -11.47 -2.38 0.47
N MET A 94 -11.49 -1.08 0.78
CA MET A 94 -10.60 -0.09 0.16
C MET A 94 -9.10 -0.42 0.31
N LEU A 95 -8.69 -0.96 1.45
CA LEU A 95 -7.28 -1.26 1.74
C LEU A 95 -6.86 -2.65 1.28
N TYR A 96 -7.77 -3.43 0.69
CA TYR A 96 -7.44 -4.76 0.17
C TYR A 96 -6.39 -4.69 -0.94
N ALA A 97 -6.45 -3.66 -1.79
CA ALA A 97 -5.44 -3.42 -2.81
C ALA A 97 -4.04 -3.21 -2.21
N VAL A 98 -3.93 -2.62 -1.02
CA VAL A 98 -2.63 -2.45 -0.32
C VAL A 98 -2.14 -3.78 0.22
N LYS A 99 -3.04 -4.60 0.77
CA LYS A 99 -2.70 -5.93 1.26
C LYS A 99 -2.13 -6.82 0.16
N VAL A 100 -2.81 -6.92 -0.98
CA VAL A 100 -2.38 -7.77 -2.10
C VAL A 100 -1.15 -7.18 -2.79
N ASN A 101 -1.18 -5.91 -3.20
CA ASN A 101 -0.11 -5.35 -4.06
C ASN A 101 1.14 -4.89 -3.30
N PHE A 102 1.06 -4.71 -1.97
CA PHE A 102 2.19 -4.22 -1.19
C PHE A 102 2.58 -5.19 -0.08
N ASN A 103 1.71 -5.49 0.89
CA ASN A 103 2.11 -6.32 2.03
C ASN A 103 2.56 -7.71 1.58
N GLU A 104 1.76 -8.34 0.73
CA GLU A 104 2.03 -9.69 0.27
C GLU A 104 3.20 -9.77 -0.70
N GLU A 105 3.37 -8.78 -1.57
CA GLU A 105 4.52 -8.69 -2.46
C GLU A 105 5.82 -8.45 -1.70
N VAL A 106 5.81 -7.59 -0.67
CA VAL A 106 6.96 -7.41 0.21
C VAL A 106 7.34 -8.74 0.85
N ARG A 107 6.38 -9.50 1.39
CA ARG A 107 6.67 -10.85 1.94
C ARG A 107 7.17 -11.83 0.88
N SER A 108 6.59 -11.78 -0.32
CA SER A 108 7.04 -12.60 -1.46
C SER A 108 8.50 -12.32 -1.82
N THR A 109 8.94 -11.06 -1.78
CA THR A 109 10.34 -10.71 -2.06
C THR A 109 11.30 -11.10 -0.93
N LEU A 110 10.80 -11.28 0.29
CA LEU A 110 11.57 -11.76 1.44
C LEU A 110 11.67 -13.30 1.48
N ALA A 111 10.84 -14.02 0.73
CA ALA A 111 10.94 -15.47 0.53
C ALA A 111 12.10 -15.77 -0.44
N LEU A 112 13.30 -15.94 0.12
CA LEU A 112 14.54 -16.08 -0.65
C LEU A 112 14.76 -17.48 -1.21
N SER A 113 14.33 -18.52 -0.49
CA SER A 113 14.49 -19.91 -0.95
C SER A 113 13.27 -20.39 -1.76
N PRO A 114 13.44 -21.34 -2.71
CA PRO A 114 12.31 -21.91 -3.43
C PRO A 114 11.31 -22.60 -2.48
N TYR A 115 11.77 -23.22 -1.40
CA TYR A 115 10.90 -23.77 -0.36
C TYR A 115 10.04 -22.68 0.32
N ASP A 116 10.66 -21.56 0.73
CA ASP A 116 9.92 -20.46 1.36
C ASP A 116 8.86 -19.87 0.43
N LYS A 117 9.12 -19.86 -0.88
CA LYS A 117 8.14 -19.42 -1.87
C LYS A 117 6.94 -20.37 -1.96
N VAL A 118 7.17 -21.68 -1.94
CA VAL A 118 6.06 -22.66 -1.91
C VAL A 118 5.22 -22.48 -0.65
N VAL A 119 5.88 -22.34 0.51
CA VAL A 119 5.19 -22.07 1.78
C VAL A 119 4.39 -20.77 1.69
N TRP A 120 4.95 -19.72 1.09
CA TRP A 120 4.28 -18.44 0.95
C TRP A 120 3.07 -18.49 0.00
N GLU A 121 3.18 -19.15 -1.15
CA GLU A 121 2.02 -19.36 -2.05
C GLU A 121 0.93 -20.20 -1.39
N THR A 122 1.31 -21.23 -0.64
CA THR A 122 0.37 -22.06 0.15
C THR A 122 -0.34 -21.24 1.22
N GLU A 123 0.37 -20.34 1.91
CA GLU A 123 -0.21 -19.41 2.88
C GLU A 123 -1.18 -18.42 2.22
N ARG A 124 -0.83 -17.88 1.04
CA ARG A 124 -1.71 -16.99 0.26
C ARG A 124 -3.00 -17.71 -0.13
N LEU A 125 -2.93 -18.96 -0.58
CA LEU A 125 -4.09 -19.79 -0.86
C LEU A 125 -4.99 -19.94 0.38
N ASN A 126 -4.41 -20.35 1.50
CA ASN A 126 -5.14 -20.49 2.77
C ASN A 126 -5.85 -19.19 3.17
N ARG A 127 -5.15 -18.06 3.00
CA ARG A 127 -5.68 -16.75 3.33
C ARG A 127 -6.89 -16.39 2.47
N ARG A 128 -6.86 -16.66 1.16
CA ARG A 128 -8.01 -16.41 0.27
C ARG A 128 -9.22 -17.25 0.65
N ILE A 129 -9.01 -18.50 1.03
CA ILE A 129 -10.08 -19.38 1.50
C ILE A 129 -10.67 -18.85 2.83
N ALA A 130 -9.83 -18.46 3.77
CA ALA A 130 -10.29 -17.89 5.04
C ALA A 130 -11.07 -16.57 4.86
N GLU A 131 -10.60 -15.69 3.97
CA GLU A 131 -11.31 -14.46 3.60
C GLU A 131 -12.68 -14.75 2.99
N ALA A 132 -12.75 -15.78 2.14
CA ALA A 132 -14.01 -16.19 1.54
C ALA A 132 -14.99 -16.73 2.58
N ARG A 133 -14.51 -17.54 3.52
CA ARG A 133 -15.34 -18.03 4.63
C ARG A 133 -15.83 -16.89 5.52
N LEU A 134 -14.98 -15.90 5.80
CA LEU A 134 -15.39 -14.72 6.54
C LEU A 134 -16.48 -13.94 5.80
N LEU A 135 -16.29 -13.68 4.50
CA LEU A 135 -17.29 -13.01 3.67
C LEU A 135 -18.61 -13.78 3.56
N ALA A 136 -18.55 -15.11 3.52
CA ALA A 136 -19.73 -15.97 3.58
C ALA A 136 -20.43 -15.82 4.93
N SER A 137 -19.71 -15.98 6.05
CA SER A 137 -20.29 -15.84 7.39
C SER A 137 -20.92 -14.45 7.68
N GLU A 138 -20.42 -13.40 7.03
CA GLU A 138 -20.97 -12.04 7.12
C GLU A 138 -22.11 -11.76 6.13
N GLY A 139 -22.47 -12.71 5.26
CA GLY A 139 -23.49 -12.56 4.21
C GLY A 139 -23.11 -11.56 3.11
N LYS A 140 -21.81 -11.24 2.99
CA LYS A 140 -21.27 -10.27 2.01
C LYS A 140 -20.68 -10.95 0.77
N MET A 141 -20.71 -12.26 0.70
CA MET A 141 -20.21 -13.02 -0.43
C MET A 141 -21.08 -12.79 -1.68
N THR A 142 -20.53 -12.08 -2.65
CA THR A 142 -21.14 -11.93 -3.99
C THR A 142 -20.53 -12.92 -4.98
N GLU A 143 -21.22 -13.17 -6.09
CA GLU A 143 -20.71 -14.05 -7.16
C GLU A 143 -19.38 -13.54 -7.74
N GLU A 144 -19.24 -12.22 -7.90
CA GLU A 144 -18.01 -11.58 -8.37
C GLU A 144 -16.85 -11.80 -7.40
N LEU A 145 -17.07 -11.59 -6.10
CA LEU A 145 -16.04 -11.80 -5.07
C LEU A 145 -15.63 -13.27 -5.00
N GLY A 146 -16.59 -14.19 -5.04
CA GLY A 146 -16.26 -15.62 -5.01
C GLY A 146 -15.55 -16.11 -6.28
N ASN A 147 -15.84 -15.53 -7.45
CA ASN A 147 -15.05 -15.78 -8.67
C ASN A 147 -13.61 -15.30 -8.52
N SER A 148 -13.42 -14.09 -7.99
CA SER A 148 -12.08 -13.53 -7.76
C SER A 148 -11.27 -14.35 -6.75
N VAL A 149 -11.89 -14.82 -5.67
CA VAL A 149 -11.24 -15.72 -4.71
C VAL A 149 -10.88 -17.05 -5.38
N ALA A 150 -11.79 -17.67 -6.11
CA ALA A 150 -11.55 -18.95 -6.77
C ALA A 150 -10.39 -18.85 -7.78
N GLU A 151 -10.33 -17.77 -8.55
CA GLU A 151 -9.21 -17.48 -9.44
C GLU A 151 -7.90 -17.29 -8.66
N ALA A 152 -7.91 -16.53 -7.56
CA ALA A 152 -6.72 -16.34 -6.73
C ALA A 152 -6.22 -17.66 -6.13
N VAL A 153 -7.11 -18.52 -5.66
CA VAL A 153 -6.78 -19.86 -5.14
C VAL A 153 -6.11 -20.71 -6.22
N LEU A 154 -6.66 -20.71 -7.45
CA LEU A 154 -6.04 -21.41 -8.58
C LEU A 154 -4.64 -20.88 -8.88
N VAL A 155 -4.48 -19.56 -8.99
CA VAL A 155 -3.20 -18.92 -9.29
C VAL A 155 -2.14 -19.27 -8.23
N HIS A 156 -2.48 -19.18 -6.95
CA HIS A 156 -1.55 -19.49 -5.86
C HIS A 156 -1.20 -20.98 -5.82
N SER A 157 -2.15 -21.88 -6.09
CA SER A 157 -1.87 -23.32 -6.19
C SER A 157 -0.95 -23.63 -7.38
N GLU A 158 -1.20 -23.06 -8.56
CA GLU A 158 -0.33 -23.24 -9.73
C GLU A 158 1.07 -22.68 -9.51
N ASN A 159 1.19 -21.53 -8.84
CA ASN A 159 2.49 -20.95 -8.51
C ASN A 159 3.25 -21.80 -7.50
N ALA A 160 2.57 -22.33 -6.47
CA ALA A 160 3.16 -23.27 -5.53
C ALA A 160 3.71 -24.51 -6.26
N LYS A 161 2.94 -25.09 -7.19
CA LYS A 161 3.38 -26.23 -8.01
C LYS A 161 4.59 -25.92 -8.88
N LYS A 162 4.61 -24.77 -9.55
CA LYS A 162 5.78 -24.33 -10.34
C LYS A 162 7.03 -24.19 -9.47
N GLU A 163 6.90 -23.64 -8.28
CA GLU A 163 8.01 -23.52 -7.33
C GLU A 163 8.43 -24.89 -6.77
N ILE A 164 7.50 -25.85 -6.58
CA ILE A 164 7.82 -27.24 -6.24
C ILE A 164 8.62 -27.90 -7.37
N GLU A 165 8.22 -27.73 -8.63
CA GLU A 165 8.97 -28.24 -9.79
C GLU A 165 10.39 -27.66 -9.86
N HIS A 166 10.54 -26.36 -9.57
CA HIS A 166 11.85 -25.74 -9.47
C HIS A 166 12.65 -26.27 -8.28
N LEU A 167 12.00 -26.48 -7.13
CA LEU A 167 12.61 -27.04 -5.93
C LEU A 167 13.12 -28.47 -6.18
N LYS A 168 12.41 -29.31 -6.97
CA LYS A 168 12.88 -30.66 -7.37
C LYS A 168 14.28 -30.66 -7.99
N GLN A 169 14.69 -29.58 -8.66
CA GLN A 169 15.99 -29.48 -9.30
C GLN A 169 17.13 -29.20 -8.31
N THR A 170 16.80 -28.74 -7.10
CA THR A 170 17.78 -28.24 -6.11
C THR A 170 17.72 -28.97 -4.77
N ASP A 171 16.53 -29.35 -4.30
CA ASP A 171 16.26 -30.10 -3.07
C ASP A 171 15.04 -31.01 -3.28
N GLU A 172 15.29 -32.28 -3.64
CA GLU A 172 14.24 -33.28 -3.89
C GLU A 172 13.43 -33.59 -2.62
N ASP A 173 14.09 -33.74 -1.47
CA ASP A 173 13.43 -33.95 -0.17
C ASP A 173 12.52 -32.76 0.19
N GLY A 174 13.01 -31.54 -0.03
CA GLY A 174 12.25 -30.31 0.17
C GLY A 174 11.02 -30.23 -0.74
N ALA A 175 11.15 -30.66 -1.99
CA ALA A 175 10.04 -30.68 -2.95
C ALA A 175 8.93 -31.66 -2.55
N VAL A 176 9.29 -32.86 -2.09
CA VAL A 176 8.33 -33.85 -1.61
C VAL A 176 7.60 -33.37 -0.33
N LEU A 177 8.33 -32.77 0.62
CA LEU A 177 7.70 -32.20 1.81
C LEU A 177 6.75 -31.06 1.46
N ALA A 178 7.16 -30.17 0.55
CA ALA A 178 6.36 -29.04 0.13
C ALA A 178 5.10 -29.49 -0.63
N SER A 179 5.16 -30.54 -1.44
CA SER A 179 3.97 -31.11 -2.09
C SER A 179 3.02 -31.74 -1.08
N ILE A 180 3.51 -32.55 -0.14
CA ILE A 180 2.69 -33.14 0.93
C ILE A 180 1.98 -32.03 1.73
N GLN A 181 2.70 -30.96 2.06
CA GLN A 181 2.14 -29.83 2.81
C GLN A 181 1.05 -29.11 2.01
N LEU A 182 1.27 -28.85 0.72
CA LEU A 182 0.27 -28.24 -0.16
C LEU A 182 -0.98 -29.12 -0.27
N ASP A 183 -0.81 -30.42 -0.52
CA ASP A 183 -1.91 -31.36 -0.67
C ASP A 183 -2.72 -31.50 0.61
N THR A 184 -2.03 -31.63 1.75
CA THR A 184 -2.67 -31.68 3.08
C THR A 184 -3.44 -30.40 3.35
N THR A 185 -2.87 -29.25 2.99
CA THR A 185 -3.54 -27.96 3.15
C THR A 185 -4.82 -27.90 2.33
N ILE A 186 -4.75 -28.27 1.05
CA ILE A 186 -5.91 -28.30 0.15
C ILE A 186 -7.00 -29.24 0.67
N ASP A 187 -6.62 -30.43 1.14
CA ASP A 187 -7.54 -31.44 1.68
C ASP A 187 -8.24 -30.99 2.98
N VAL A 188 -7.49 -30.37 3.89
CA VAL A 188 -8.05 -29.80 5.12
C VAL A 188 -9.04 -28.68 4.78
N GLN A 189 -8.69 -27.80 3.83
CA GLN A 189 -9.58 -26.71 3.42
C GLN A 189 -10.82 -27.24 2.70
N SER A 190 -10.68 -28.18 1.76
CA SER A 190 -11.82 -28.76 1.04
C SER A 190 -12.80 -29.42 2.02
N THR A 191 -12.29 -30.20 2.98
CA THR A 191 -13.08 -30.84 4.03
C THR A 191 -13.80 -29.82 4.92
N ALA A 192 -13.09 -28.76 5.35
CA ALA A 192 -13.68 -27.70 6.16
C ALA A 192 -14.82 -26.98 5.41
N LEU A 193 -14.63 -26.70 4.12
CA LEU A 193 -15.65 -26.10 3.27
C LEU A 193 -16.86 -27.04 3.09
N MET A 194 -16.64 -28.33 2.87
CA MET A 194 -17.73 -29.32 2.72
C MET A 194 -18.58 -29.44 3.99
N SER A 195 -17.97 -29.38 5.17
CA SER A 195 -18.69 -29.36 6.45
C SER A 195 -19.58 -28.10 6.59
N GLU A 196 -19.11 -26.97 6.09
CA GLU A 196 -19.83 -25.70 6.14
C GLU A 196 -21.00 -25.67 5.12
N VAL A 197 -20.81 -26.27 3.94
CA VAL A 197 -21.84 -26.46 2.90
C VAL A 197 -23.03 -27.30 3.42
N GLN A 198 -22.79 -28.33 4.22
CA GLN A 198 -23.87 -29.14 4.79
C GLN A 198 -24.70 -28.39 5.85
N SER A 199 -24.16 -27.29 6.39
CA SER A 199 -24.78 -26.50 7.46
C SER A 199 -25.54 -25.27 6.93
N SER A 200 -25.31 -24.82 5.69
CA SER A 200 -25.87 -23.59 5.11
C SER A 200 -26.49 -23.80 3.72
N SER A 201 -27.77 -23.44 3.54
CA SER A 201 -28.55 -23.76 2.32
C SER A 201 -28.47 -22.76 1.17
N THR A 202 -27.82 -21.60 1.33
CA THR A 202 -27.80 -20.53 0.27
C THR A 202 -26.37 -20.11 -0.12
N GLU A 203 -25.39 -20.25 0.77
CA GLU A 203 -23.96 -20.01 0.49
C GLU A 203 -23.24 -21.26 -0.08
N SER A 204 -23.95 -22.40 -0.08
CA SER A 204 -23.52 -23.71 -0.57
C SER A 204 -22.94 -23.67 -2.00
N VAL A 205 -23.50 -22.87 -2.91
CA VAL A 205 -23.08 -22.89 -4.32
C VAL A 205 -21.64 -22.38 -4.51
N MET A 206 -21.21 -21.37 -3.74
CA MET A 206 -19.86 -20.81 -3.90
C MET A 206 -18.80 -21.63 -3.18
N ALA A 207 -19.13 -22.19 -2.03
CA ALA A 207 -18.26 -23.14 -1.34
C ALA A 207 -18.08 -24.44 -2.15
N VAL A 208 -19.12 -24.92 -2.85
CA VAL A 208 -19.00 -26.03 -3.80
C VAL A 208 -18.04 -25.71 -4.95
N ARG A 209 -18.08 -24.49 -5.50
CA ARG A 209 -17.15 -24.09 -6.57
C ARG A 209 -15.69 -24.00 -6.10
N LEU A 210 -15.46 -23.55 -4.87
CA LEU A 210 -14.12 -23.58 -4.27
C LEU A 210 -13.63 -25.02 -4.06
N VAL A 211 -14.52 -25.92 -3.62
CA VAL A 211 -14.20 -27.35 -3.53
C VAL A 211 -13.88 -27.95 -4.90
N ASP A 212 -14.63 -27.61 -5.95
CA ASP A 212 -14.34 -28.08 -7.33
C ASP A 212 -12.97 -27.58 -7.82
N VAL A 213 -12.63 -26.33 -7.51
CA VAL A 213 -11.33 -25.72 -7.84
C VAL A 213 -10.18 -26.45 -7.13
N LEU A 214 -10.36 -26.76 -5.85
CA LEU A 214 -9.40 -27.48 -5.02
C LEU A 214 -9.22 -28.94 -5.49
N ALA A 215 -10.32 -29.63 -5.82
CA ALA A 215 -10.29 -30.98 -6.37
C ALA A 215 -9.52 -31.01 -7.70
N LYS A 216 -9.77 -30.04 -8.59
CA LYS A 216 -9.05 -29.91 -9.86
C LYS A 216 -7.55 -29.67 -9.66
N THR A 217 -7.15 -29.05 -8.56
CA THR A 217 -5.73 -28.85 -8.25
C THR A 217 -5.08 -30.10 -7.70
N GLN A 218 -5.78 -30.98 -6.98
CA GLN A 218 -5.22 -32.28 -6.55
C GLN A 218 -5.06 -33.29 -7.70
N GLU A 219 -5.96 -33.32 -8.68
CA GLU A 219 -5.92 -34.33 -9.76
C GLU A 219 -4.68 -34.26 -10.66
N SER A 220 -3.96 -33.13 -10.69
CA SER A 220 -2.79 -32.96 -11.56
C SER A 220 -1.47 -33.57 -11.03
N ASP A 221 -1.38 -34.02 -9.77
CA ASP A 221 -0.09 -34.26 -9.09
C ASP A 221 0.24 -35.74 -8.73
N GLN A 222 -0.44 -36.72 -9.35
CA GLN A 222 -0.23 -38.17 -9.09
C GLN A 222 1.22 -38.70 -9.29
N GLU A 223 2.16 -37.90 -9.80
CA GLU A 223 3.55 -38.33 -10.05
C GLU A 223 4.47 -38.26 -8.82
N LEU A 224 4.11 -37.53 -7.75
CA LEU A 224 4.98 -37.32 -6.57
C LEU A 224 4.82 -38.34 -5.44
N GLU A 225 3.76 -39.16 -5.44
CA GLU A 225 3.43 -40.10 -4.36
C GLU A 225 4.49 -41.20 -4.12
N SER A 226 5.45 -41.41 -5.04
CA SER A 226 6.34 -42.58 -5.00
C SER A 226 7.70 -42.35 -4.32
N VAL A 227 8.08 -41.10 -4.04
CA VAL A 227 9.38 -40.76 -3.42
C VAL A 227 9.11 -40.26 -2.01
N LEU A 228 9.65 -40.96 -1.00
CA LEU A 228 9.55 -40.53 0.40
C LEU A 228 10.73 -39.60 0.74
N PRO A 229 10.49 -38.50 1.47
CA PRO A 229 11.58 -37.63 1.89
C PRO A 229 12.43 -38.32 2.94
N SER A 230 13.67 -37.85 3.11
CA SER A 230 14.57 -38.40 4.13
C SER A 230 13.95 -38.36 5.54
N ARG A 231 14.19 -39.44 6.30
CA ARG A 231 13.64 -39.60 7.67
C ARG A 231 14.01 -38.45 8.60
N GLU A 232 15.22 -37.90 8.47
CA GLU A 232 15.68 -36.76 9.27
C GLU A 232 14.82 -35.51 9.03
N ARG A 233 14.55 -35.18 7.77
CA ARG A 233 13.68 -34.06 7.38
C ARG A 233 12.25 -34.26 7.89
N LEU A 234 11.71 -35.48 7.77
CA LEU A 234 10.37 -35.81 8.30
C LEU A 234 10.28 -35.63 9.80
N VAL A 235 11.26 -36.15 10.56
CA VAL A 235 11.27 -36.00 12.02
C VAL A 235 11.38 -34.54 12.41
N GLY A 236 12.26 -33.76 11.75
CA GLY A 236 12.37 -32.33 11.99
C GLY A 236 11.08 -31.57 11.72
N GLN A 237 10.37 -31.92 10.63
CA GLN A 237 9.07 -31.32 10.32
C GLN A 237 8.01 -31.68 11.38
N VAL A 238 7.94 -32.95 11.80
CA VAL A 238 6.99 -33.39 12.83
C VAL A 238 7.28 -32.71 14.18
N GLU A 239 8.54 -32.58 14.57
CA GLU A 239 8.93 -31.86 15.79
C GLU A 239 8.54 -30.37 15.72
N SER A 240 8.75 -29.72 14.57
CA SER A 240 8.33 -28.35 14.32
C SER A 240 6.81 -28.19 14.42
N GLU A 241 6.04 -29.03 13.72
CA GLU A 241 4.57 -28.94 13.71
C GLU A 241 3.95 -29.31 15.06
N THR A 242 4.51 -30.29 15.77
CA THR A 242 4.05 -30.62 17.13
C THR A 242 4.33 -29.47 18.10
N THR A 243 5.50 -28.85 18.04
CA THR A 243 5.82 -27.66 18.84
C THR A 243 4.84 -26.53 18.53
N ARG A 244 4.61 -26.23 17.25
CA ARG A 244 3.65 -25.23 16.80
C ARG A 244 2.23 -25.52 17.29
N ALA A 245 1.80 -26.79 17.26
CA ALA A 245 0.50 -27.20 17.77
C ALA A 245 0.37 -26.93 19.29
N TYR A 246 1.42 -27.19 20.07
CA TYR A 246 1.43 -26.87 21.50
C TYR A 246 1.39 -25.36 21.77
N GLU A 247 2.13 -24.56 21.00
CA GLU A 247 2.11 -23.09 21.11
C GLU A 247 0.73 -22.52 20.76
N LEU A 248 0.11 -23.03 19.69
CA LEU A 248 -1.24 -22.65 19.30
C LEU A 248 -2.24 -23.02 20.41
N LEU A 249 -2.16 -24.24 20.94
CA LEU A 249 -3.00 -24.70 22.04
C LEU A 249 -2.86 -23.79 23.29
N ASP A 250 -1.63 -23.41 23.64
CA ASP A 250 -1.37 -22.51 24.76
C ASP A 250 -1.94 -21.10 24.50
N SER A 251 -1.77 -20.58 23.28
CA SER A 251 -2.31 -19.29 22.89
C SER A 251 -3.85 -19.27 22.99
N ILE A 252 -4.52 -20.33 22.55
CA ILE A 252 -5.99 -20.44 22.54
C ILE A 252 -6.53 -20.50 23.96
N LYS A 253 -5.86 -21.20 24.89
CA LYS A 253 -6.28 -21.26 26.32
C LYS A 253 -6.44 -19.88 26.95
N SER A 254 -5.65 -18.89 26.53
CA SER A 254 -5.74 -17.52 27.06
C SER A 254 -7.00 -16.76 26.61
N TYR A 255 -7.64 -17.20 25.52
CA TYR A 255 -8.86 -16.58 24.95
C TYR A 255 -10.11 -17.47 25.08
N ALA A 256 -9.93 -18.77 25.32
CA ALA A 256 -11.01 -19.73 25.44
C ALA A 256 -11.79 -19.58 26.76
N THR A 257 -13.11 -19.71 26.67
CA THR A 257 -14.00 -19.73 27.84
C THR A 257 -13.79 -20.99 28.69
N LEU A 258 -14.25 -20.96 29.96
CA LEU A 258 -14.03 -22.06 30.91
C LEU A 258 -14.64 -23.40 30.43
N GLU A 259 -15.73 -23.36 29.66
CA GLU A 259 -16.33 -24.54 29.02
C GLU A 259 -15.49 -25.04 27.84
N GLU A 260 -15.03 -24.16 26.95
CA GLU A 260 -14.16 -24.54 25.82
C GLU A 260 -12.82 -25.11 26.30
N GLN A 261 -12.27 -24.59 27.39
CA GLN A 261 -11.05 -25.13 28.01
C GLN A 261 -11.25 -26.55 28.57
N LEU A 262 -12.44 -26.87 29.07
CA LEU A 262 -12.77 -28.21 29.55
C LEU A 262 -12.90 -29.19 28.37
N ASP A 263 -13.54 -28.75 27.28
CA ASP A 263 -13.77 -29.57 26.08
C ASP A 263 -12.45 -29.91 25.36
N ILE A 264 -11.54 -28.93 25.26
CA ILE A 264 -10.17 -29.12 24.74
C ILE A 264 -9.40 -30.16 25.57
N LYS A 265 -9.59 -30.17 26.88
CA LYS A 265 -8.87 -31.08 27.80
C LYS A 265 -9.44 -32.50 27.80
N THR A 266 -10.69 -32.69 27.38
CA THR A 266 -11.31 -34.02 27.22
C THR A 266 -11.05 -34.65 25.85
N SER A 267 -10.65 -33.85 24.85
CA SER A 267 -10.35 -34.30 23.49
C SER A 267 -8.87 -34.65 23.24
N SER A 268 -7.97 -34.32 24.17
CA SER A 268 -6.55 -34.74 24.16
C SER A 268 -6.32 -36.06 24.90
#